data_AF-A0A1Y5SM60-F1
#
_entry.id   AF-A0A1Y5SM60-F1
#
_cell.length_a   1.000
_cell.length_b   1.000
_cell.length_c   1.000
_cell.angle_alpha   90.00
_cell.angle_beta   90.00
_cell.angle_gamma   90.00
#
_symmetry.space_group_name_H-M   'P 1'
#
loop_
_entity.id
_entity.type
_entity.pdbx_description
1 polymer ?
#
loop_
_entity_poly.entity_id
_entity_poly.type
_entity_poly.pdbx_seq_one_letter_code
_entity_poly.pdbx_strand_id
1 'polypeptide(L)'
;MTAPPLTEDCASCAALCCVGLAFDRGAAFALDKPADTPCPHLTGAGLCGIHGNRDAHGFSGCTRYTCNGAGQYVTKRMFDGASWQRDPSILAPMTAAFRDLAQVQQLRVLLQAAESLPLPDDARSELARFQTALIPAEGAVWTPEALERLLSGPVPGDIRRFLKGLKAYVPAPSARRPPPMRSEPAGGTPACSRRRRG
;
A
#
# COMPACT_ATOMS: atom_id res chain seq x y z
N MET A 1 -16.72 12.66 -11.73
CA MET A 1 -16.14 11.48 -11.04
C MET A 1 -14.85 11.82 -10.27
N THR A 2 -14.84 11.90 -8.94
CA THR A 2 -13.58 12.02 -8.18
C THR A 2 -13.26 10.69 -7.52
N ALA A 3 -12.65 9.81 -8.30
CA ALA A 3 -12.15 8.55 -7.79
C ALA A 3 -11.07 8.80 -6.70
N PRO A 4 -10.96 7.93 -5.68
CA PRO A 4 -9.85 8.01 -4.75
C PRO A 4 -8.50 8.08 -5.48
N PRO A 5 -7.53 8.91 -5.06
CA PRO A 5 -6.20 8.90 -5.66
C PRO A 5 -5.53 7.54 -5.47
N LEU A 6 -4.66 7.15 -6.40
CA LEU A 6 -3.85 5.92 -6.32
C LEU A 6 -2.44 6.18 -5.77
N THR A 7 -2.20 7.38 -5.24
CA THR A 7 -0.97 7.78 -4.56
C THR A 7 -1.26 8.01 -3.08
N GLU A 8 -0.30 7.72 -2.22
CA GLU A 8 -0.44 7.91 -0.79
C GLU A 8 -0.14 9.34 -0.36
N ASP A 9 -0.97 9.84 0.55
CA ASP A 9 -0.67 11.02 1.35
C ASP A 9 -0.82 10.66 2.82
N CYS A 10 0.25 10.07 3.38
CA CYS A 10 0.27 9.62 4.77
C CYS A 10 0.04 10.77 5.76
N ALA A 11 0.39 12.01 5.41
CA ALA A 11 0.20 13.18 6.27
C ALA A 11 -1.29 13.56 6.40
N SER A 12 -2.11 13.19 5.40
CA SER A 12 -3.57 13.35 5.43
C SER A 12 -4.32 12.15 6.02
N CYS A 13 -3.62 11.10 6.48
CA CYS A 13 -4.22 9.88 7.01
C CYS A 13 -4.16 9.83 8.54
N ALA A 14 -5.13 9.17 9.17
CA ALA A 14 -5.11 8.81 10.59
C ALA A 14 -4.26 7.53 10.84
N ALA A 15 -3.06 7.43 10.27
CA ALA A 15 -2.12 6.31 10.47
C ALA A 15 -2.67 4.89 10.22
N LEU A 16 -3.65 4.71 9.32
CA LEU A 16 -4.46 3.48 9.24
C LEU A 16 -3.66 2.22 8.91
N CYS A 17 -2.59 2.32 8.11
CA CYS A 17 -1.70 1.18 7.84
C CYS A 17 -0.91 0.74 9.09
N CYS A 18 -0.61 1.67 10.02
CA CYS A 18 0.15 1.39 11.23
C CYS A 18 -0.69 0.75 12.34
N VAL A 19 -2.00 1.00 12.35
CA VAL A 19 -2.93 0.45 13.37
C VAL A 19 -3.76 -0.71 12.83
N GLY A 20 -4.32 -0.59 11.61
CA GLY A 20 -5.36 -1.47 11.10
C GLY A 20 -4.91 -2.80 10.49
N LEU A 21 -3.62 -2.99 10.22
CA LEU A 21 -3.09 -4.23 9.63
C LEU A 21 -2.39 -5.10 10.67
N ALA A 22 -2.56 -6.41 10.58
CA ALA A 22 -1.80 -7.35 11.39
C ALA A 22 -0.42 -7.64 10.77
N PHE A 23 0.60 -7.87 11.61
CA PHE A 23 1.92 -8.35 11.21
C PHE A 23 2.34 -9.52 12.09
N ASP A 24 2.89 -10.57 11.49
CA ASP A 24 3.53 -11.66 12.23
C ASP A 24 5.05 -11.47 12.19
N ARG A 25 5.71 -11.78 13.30
CA ARG A 25 7.17 -11.71 13.40
C ARG A 25 7.81 -12.66 12.38
N GLY A 26 8.75 -12.14 11.60
CA GLY A 26 9.46 -12.90 10.58
C GLY A 26 10.43 -12.03 9.78
N ALA A 27 10.72 -12.44 8.55
CA ALA A 27 11.70 -11.74 7.70
C ALA A 27 11.30 -10.28 7.37
N ALA A 28 10.01 -9.97 7.38
CA ALA A 28 9.49 -8.65 7.01
C ALA A 28 9.18 -7.74 8.22
N PHE A 29 9.00 -8.32 9.41
CA PHE A 29 8.54 -7.62 10.61
C PHE A 29 9.25 -8.16 11.87
N ALA A 30 9.79 -7.26 12.68
CA ALA A 30 10.54 -7.61 13.89
C ALA A 30 9.66 -8.08 15.06
N LEU A 31 8.34 -7.88 14.98
CA LEU A 31 7.39 -8.17 16.04
C LEU A 31 6.06 -8.66 15.50
N ASP A 32 5.33 -9.33 16.38
CA ASP A 32 3.92 -9.66 16.20
C ASP A 32 3.07 -8.45 16.58
N LYS A 33 2.09 -8.12 15.74
CA LYS A 33 1.15 -7.02 15.96
C LYS A 33 -0.23 -7.43 15.47
N PRO A 34 -1.23 -7.58 16.36
CA PRO A 34 -2.60 -7.81 15.93
C PRO A 34 -3.13 -6.65 15.05
N ALA A 35 -4.15 -6.93 14.25
CA ALA A 35 -4.93 -5.89 13.62
C ALA A 35 -5.57 -5.00 14.70
N ASP A 36 -5.84 -3.74 14.35
CA ASP A 36 -6.47 -2.75 15.21
C ASP A 36 -5.70 -2.45 16.52
N THR A 37 -4.42 -2.83 16.55
CA THR A 37 -3.47 -2.48 17.61
C THR A 37 -2.44 -1.49 17.07
N PRO A 38 -2.23 -0.32 17.71
CA PRO A 38 -1.24 0.65 17.27
C PRO A 38 0.17 0.06 17.23
N CYS A 39 0.89 0.29 16.12
CA CYS A 39 2.31 -0.02 16.05
C CYS A 39 3.07 0.75 17.15
N PRO A 40 4.04 0.14 17.86
CA PRO A 40 4.81 0.82 18.90
C PRO A 40 5.66 2.00 18.38
N HIS A 41 5.91 2.05 17.06
CA HIS A 41 6.58 3.18 16.42
C HIS A 41 5.61 4.29 15.97
N LEU A 42 4.31 4.17 16.24
CA LEU A 42 3.34 5.21 15.94
C LEU A 42 3.45 6.35 16.96
N THR A 43 3.65 7.56 16.48
CA THR A 43 3.73 8.76 17.31
C THR A 43 2.34 9.31 17.66
N GLY A 44 2.28 10.17 18.68
CA GLY A 44 1.06 10.92 19.01
C GLY A 44 0.59 11.86 17.90
N ALA A 45 1.44 12.18 16.92
CA ALA A 45 1.10 12.98 15.74
C ALA A 45 0.45 12.17 14.60
N GLY A 46 0.20 10.86 14.79
CA GLY A 46 -0.36 10.01 13.75
C GLY A 46 0.63 9.65 12.63
N LEU A 47 1.93 9.75 12.90
CA LEU A 47 3.01 9.44 11.96
C LEU A 47 3.93 8.34 12.48
N CYS A 48 4.51 7.56 11.58
CA CYS A 48 5.50 6.54 11.94
C CYS A 48 6.83 7.20 12.29
N GLY A 49 7.29 7.05 13.53
CA GLY A 49 8.54 7.65 14.03
C GLY A 49 9.81 7.09 13.41
N ILE A 50 9.73 5.94 12.71
CA ILE A 50 10.86 5.31 12.03
C ILE A 50 10.69 5.26 10.51
N HIS A 51 9.78 6.05 9.91
CA HIS A 51 9.39 5.92 8.50
C HIS A 51 10.58 5.88 7.52
N GLY A 52 11.60 6.72 7.75
CA GLY A 52 12.82 6.76 6.94
C GLY A 52 13.80 5.60 7.16
N ASN A 53 13.66 4.87 8.28
CA ASN A 53 14.60 3.84 8.72
C ASN A 53 13.94 2.47 8.96
N ARG A 54 12.72 2.25 8.44
CA ARG A 54 11.92 1.02 8.67
C ARG A 54 12.71 -0.27 8.48
N ASP A 55 13.46 -0.37 7.39
CA ASP A 55 14.27 -1.56 7.08
C ASP A 55 15.32 -1.85 8.16
N ALA A 56 16.03 -0.82 8.64
CA ALA A 56 17.03 -0.95 9.69
C ALA A 56 16.43 -1.38 11.04
N HIS A 57 15.14 -1.10 11.26
CA HIS A 57 14.39 -1.53 12.45
C HIS A 57 13.66 -2.87 12.25
N GLY A 58 13.85 -3.55 11.11
CA GLY A 58 13.21 -4.84 10.83
C GLY A 58 11.75 -4.75 10.36
N PHE A 59 11.36 -3.64 9.73
CA PHE A 59 10.01 -3.40 9.18
C PHE A 59 10.02 -3.28 7.64
N SER A 60 10.79 -4.12 6.94
CA SER A 60 10.86 -4.10 5.46
C SER A 60 9.51 -4.38 4.79
N GLY A 61 8.60 -5.07 5.48
CA GLY A 61 7.20 -5.21 5.05
C GLY A 61 6.48 -3.86 4.93
N CYS A 62 6.70 -2.94 5.88
CA CYS A 62 6.15 -1.59 5.81
C CYS A 62 6.72 -0.75 4.65
N THR A 63 7.95 -1.02 4.22
CA THR A 63 8.59 -0.32 3.08
C THR A 63 8.04 -0.80 1.73
N ARG A 64 7.70 -2.09 1.63
CA ARG A 64 7.14 -2.70 0.41
C ARG A 64 5.63 -2.50 0.28
N TYR A 65 4.96 -2.28 1.40
CA TYR A 65 3.52 -2.11 1.44
C TYR A 65 3.09 -0.73 0.94
N THR A 66 2.05 -0.72 0.12
CA THR A 66 1.31 0.46 -0.31
C THR A 66 -0.17 0.26 0.01
N CYS A 67 -0.84 1.31 0.48
CA CYS A 67 -2.30 1.32 0.58
C CYS A 67 -2.97 1.96 -0.65
N ASN A 68 -2.18 2.40 -1.64
CA ASN A 68 -2.62 3.02 -2.88
C ASN A 68 -3.66 4.14 -2.63
N GLY A 69 -3.41 4.98 -1.64
CA GLY A 69 -4.26 6.13 -1.32
C GLY A 69 -5.53 5.82 -0.51
N ALA A 70 -5.76 4.57 -0.08
CA ALA A 70 -6.93 4.21 0.72
C ALA A 70 -6.99 4.95 2.05
N GLY A 71 -5.85 5.04 2.75
CA GLY A 71 -5.78 5.59 4.10
C GLY A 71 -6.27 7.03 4.19
N GLN A 72 -5.78 7.92 3.34
CA GLN A 72 -6.21 9.32 3.37
C GLN A 72 -7.64 9.50 2.87
N TYR A 73 -8.12 8.66 1.94
CA TYR A 73 -9.50 8.75 1.48
C TYR A 73 -10.47 8.38 2.60
N VAL A 74 -10.23 7.28 3.32
CA VAL A 74 -11.05 6.90 4.48
C VAL A 74 -11.06 8.03 5.50
N THR A 75 -9.88 8.52 5.89
CA THR A 75 -9.78 9.61 6.87
C THR A 75 -10.52 10.87 6.42
N LYS A 76 -10.26 11.38 5.22
CA LYS A 76 -10.74 12.70 4.78
C LYS A 76 -12.15 12.70 4.21
N ARG A 77 -12.59 11.59 3.61
CA ARG A 77 -13.87 11.54 2.87
C ARG A 77 -14.93 10.75 3.62
N MET A 78 -14.58 9.61 4.20
CA MET A 78 -15.55 8.75 4.88
C MET A 78 -15.78 9.14 6.35
N PHE A 79 -14.78 9.75 6.99
CA PHE A 79 -14.81 10.13 8.41
C PHE A 79 -14.54 11.62 8.63
N ASP A 80 -14.69 12.45 7.60
CA ASP A 80 -14.61 13.92 7.68
C ASP A 80 -13.36 14.47 8.40
N GLY A 81 -12.22 13.80 8.22
CA GLY A 81 -10.95 14.19 8.84
C GLY A 81 -10.80 13.83 10.33
N ALA A 82 -11.72 13.03 10.88
CA ALA A 82 -11.62 12.51 12.24
C ALA A 82 -10.36 11.64 12.43
N SER A 83 -9.89 11.53 13.67
CA SER A 83 -8.76 10.68 14.04
C SER A 83 -9.15 9.80 15.21
N TRP A 84 -8.92 8.49 15.06
CA TRP A 84 -9.18 7.51 16.11
C TRP A 84 -8.31 7.72 17.36
N GLN A 85 -7.19 8.45 17.25
CA GLN A 85 -6.38 8.80 18.43
C GLN A 85 -7.08 9.84 19.32
N ARG A 86 -7.95 10.67 18.73
CA ARG A 86 -8.78 11.65 19.46
C ARG A 86 -10.10 11.04 19.92
N ASP A 87 -10.64 10.13 19.12
CA ASP A 87 -11.86 9.39 19.44
C ASP A 87 -11.64 7.88 19.18
N PRO A 88 -11.23 7.10 20.18
CA PRO A 88 -11.00 5.67 20.01
C PRO A 88 -12.22 4.86 19.57
N SER A 89 -13.44 5.39 19.75
CA SER A 89 -14.67 4.67 19.40
C SER A 89 -14.81 4.44 17.89
N ILE A 90 -14.20 5.30 17.06
CA ILE A 90 -14.22 5.17 15.61
C ILE A 90 -13.11 4.28 15.04
N LEU A 91 -12.21 3.73 15.87
CA LEU A 91 -11.08 2.93 15.38
C LEU A 91 -11.54 1.73 14.55
N ALA A 92 -12.41 0.89 15.11
CA ALA A 92 -12.89 -0.34 14.47
C ALA A 92 -13.63 -0.07 13.13
N PRO A 93 -14.63 0.82 13.05
CA PRO A 93 -15.28 1.11 11.77
C PRO A 93 -14.30 1.75 10.77
N MET A 94 -13.36 2.58 11.22
CA MET A 94 -12.39 3.24 10.34
C MET A 94 -11.36 2.26 9.76
N THR A 95 -10.85 1.31 10.55
CA THR A 95 -9.91 0.30 10.06
C THR A 95 -10.57 -0.76 9.20
N ALA A 96 -11.83 -1.12 9.48
CA ALA A 96 -12.63 -1.98 8.60
C ALA A 96 -12.79 -1.35 7.20
N ALA A 97 -13.29 -0.11 7.14
CA ALA A 97 -13.42 0.64 5.88
C ALA A 97 -12.08 0.77 5.14
N PHE A 98 -10.98 0.98 5.88
CA PHE A 98 -9.63 1.05 5.30
C PHE A 98 -9.19 -0.27 4.65
N ARG A 99 -9.37 -1.40 5.33
CA ARG A 99 -9.00 -2.72 4.78
C ARG A 99 -9.78 -3.02 3.50
N ASP A 100 -11.06 -2.66 3.48
CA ASP A 100 -11.90 -2.86 2.30
C ASP A 100 -11.50 -1.94 1.15
N LEU A 101 -11.34 -0.63 1.42
CA LEU A 101 -10.92 0.30 0.38
C LEU A 101 -9.50 0.00 -0.14
N ALA A 102 -8.59 -0.47 0.70
CA ALA A 102 -7.25 -0.90 0.26
C ALA A 102 -7.31 -2.06 -0.75
N GLN A 103 -8.24 -3.00 -0.57
CA GLN A 103 -8.46 -4.07 -1.55
C GLN A 103 -9.02 -3.54 -2.88
N VAL A 104 -9.98 -2.62 -2.82
CA VAL A 104 -10.53 -1.96 -4.03
C VAL A 104 -9.42 -1.19 -4.77
N GLN A 105 -8.62 -0.42 -4.04
CA GLN A 105 -7.51 0.34 -4.62
C GLN A 105 -6.45 -0.57 -5.26
N GLN A 106 -6.15 -1.71 -4.65
CA GLN A 106 -5.26 -2.70 -5.24
C GLN A 106 -5.77 -3.22 -6.59
N LEU A 107 -7.08 -3.52 -6.71
CA LEU A 107 -7.67 -3.93 -7.99
C LEU A 107 -7.62 -2.79 -9.01
N ARG A 108 -7.85 -1.54 -8.60
CA ARG A 108 -7.73 -0.37 -9.46
C ARG A 108 -6.33 -0.18 -10.02
N VAL A 109 -5.28 -0.36 -9.21
CA VAL A 109 -3.89 -0.32 -9.68
C VAL A 109 -3.62 -1.39 -10.74
N LEU A 110 -4.14 -2.61 -10.54
CA LEU A 110 -3.97 -3.69 -11.52
C LEU A 110 -4.67 -3.38 -12.84
N LEU A 111 -5.88 -2.81 -12.80
CA LEU A 111 -6.59 -2.36 -13.99
C LEU A 111 -5.87 -1.20 -14.68
N GLN A 112 -5.38 -0.22 -13.91
CA GLN A 112 -4.60 0.89 -14.45
C GLN A 112 -3.32 0.40 -15.15
N ALA A 113 -2.62 -0.58 -14.57
CA ALA A 113 -1.46 -1.18 -15.22
C ALA A 113 -1.82 -1.87 -16.56
N ALA A 114 -3.00 -2.49 -16.64
CA ALA A 114 -3.49 -3.14 -17.85
C ALA A 114 -3.79 -2.18 -19.00
N GLU A 115 -4.02 -0.88 -18.74
CA GLU A 115 -4.23 0.14 -19.77
C GLU A 115 -3.03 0.27 -20.73
N SER A 116 -1.83 -0.04 -20.24
CA SER A 116 -0.60 0.03 -21.04
C SER A 116 -0.41 -1.13 -22.03
N LEU A 117 -1.28 -2.15 -21.97
CA LEU A 117 -1.18 -3.33 -22.82
C LEU A 117 -1.82 -3.08 -24.21
N PRO A 118 -1.31 -3.74 -25.26
CA PRO A 118 -1.90 -3.68 -26.60
C PRO A 118 -3.17 -4.56 -26.68
N LEU A 119 -4.22 -4.15 -25.97
CA LEU A 119 -5.48 -4.88 -25.89
C LEU A 119 -6.29 -4.76 -27.20
N PRO A 120 -7.17 -5.72 -27.53
CA PRO A 120 -8.24 -5.52 -28.50
C PRO A 120 -9.37 -4.64 -27.92
N ASP A 121 -10.29 -4.18 -28.77
CA ASP A 121 -11.32 -3.20 -28.39
C ASP A 121 -12.36 -3.74 -27.41
N ASP A 122 -12.68 -5.02 -27.51
CA ASP A 122 -13.55 -5.73 -26.56
C ASP A 122 -12.90 -5.77 -25.16
N ALA A 123 -11.61 -6.10 -25.07
CA ALA A 123 -10.88 -6.08 -23.81
C ALA A 123 -10.72 -4.66 -23.23
N ARG A 124 -10.56 -3.62 -24.08
CA ARG A 124 -10.57 -2.22 -23.63
C ARG A 124 -11.91 -1.81 -23.04
N SER A 125 -13.01 -2.21 -23.69
CA SER A 125 -14.37 -1.91 -23.22
C SER A 125 -14.65 -2.57 -21.87
N GLU A 126 -14.22 -3.82 -21.72
CA GLU A 126 -14.36 -4.56 -20.46
C GLU A 126 -13.48 -3.99 -19.34
N LEU A 127 -12.26 -3.56 -19.65
CA LEU A 127 -11.38 -2.84 -18.73
C LEU A 127 -12.06 -1.57 -18.19
N ALA A 128 -12.60 -0.73 -19.08
CA ALA A 128 -13.30 0.51 -18.71
C ALA A 128 -14.54 0.26 -17.84
N ARG A 129 -15.27 -0.83 -18.11
CA ARG A 129 -16.41 -1.27 -17.29
C ARG A 129 -15.96 -1.60 -15.86
N PHE A 130 -14.88 -2.36 -15.69
CA PHE A 130 -14.34 -2.67 -14.36
C PHE A 130 -13.80 -1.45 -13.63
N GLN A 131 -13.14 -0.53 -14.34
CA GLN A 131 -12.65 0.71 -13.73
C GLN A 131 -13.80 1.55 -13.16
N THR A 132 -14.90 1.65 -13.91
CA THR A 132 -16.12 2.34 -13.47
C THR A 132 -16.76 1.63 -12.26
N ALA A 133 -16.73 0.30 -12.21
CA ALA A 133 -17.28 -0.46 -11.09
C ALA A 133 -16.50 -0.30 -9.77
N LEU A 134 -15.23 0.12 -9.83
CA LEU A 134 -14.37 0.29 -8.65
C LEU A 134 -14.27 1.74 -8.13
N ILE A 135 -15.12 2.65 -8.60
CA ILE A 135 -15.19 4.02 -8.11
C ILE A 135 -16.59 4.30 -7.54
N PRO A 136 -16.73 5.23 -6.58
CA PRO A 136 -18.06 5.58 -6.09
C PRO A 136 -18.86 6.25 -7.20
N ALA A 137 -20.19 6.17 -7.11
CA ALA A 137 -21.09 6.88 -8.01
C ALA A 137 -20.78 8.39 -8.04
N GLU A 138 -21.18 9.06 -9.11
CA GLU A 138 -20.92 10.49 -9.25
C GLU A 138 -21.52 11.29 -8.08
N GLY A 139 -20.69 12.17 -7.49
CA GLY A 139 -21.05 12.95 -6.30
C GLY A 139 -21.06 12.17 -4.99
N ALA A 140 -20.91 10.84 -5.02
CA ALA A 140 -20.94 9.99 -3.84
C ALA A 140 -19.55 9.78 -3.22
N VAL A 141 -19.56 9.42 -1.94
CA VAL A 141 -18.41 8.91 -1.19
C VAL A 141 -18.65 7.42 -0.94
N TRP A 142 -17.59 6.62 -0.88
CA TRP A 142 -17.71 5.23 -0.42
C TRP A 142 -18.34 5.17 0.96
N THR A 143 -19.28 4.25 1.15
CA THR A 143 -19.74 3.84 2.49
C THR A 143 -19.17 2.46 2.80
N PRO A 144 -19.03 2.08 4.09
CA PRO A 144 -18.62 0.73 4.47
C PRO A 144 -19.48 -0.34 3.80
N GLU A 145 -20.80 -0.17 3.79
CA GLU A 145 -21.74 -1.14 3.23
C GLU A 145 -21.60 -1.26 1.71
N ALA A 146 -21.28 -0.16 1.01
CA ALA A 146 -21.04 -0.18 -0.42
C ALA A 146 -19.74 -0.91 -0.77
N LEU A 147 -18.68 -0.74 0.02
CA LEU A 147 -17.42 -1.46 -0.13
C LEU A 147 -17.60 -2.96 0.15
N GLU A 148 -18.28 -3.32 1.25
CA GLU A 148 -18.56 -4.70 1.61
C GLU A 148 -19.38 -5.42 0.52
N ARG A 149 -20.44 -4.77 -0.01
CA ARG A 149 -21.23 -5.33 -1.12
C ARG A 149 -20.40 -5.55 -2.38
N LEU A 150 -19.53 -4.60 -2.72
CA LEU A 150 -18.65 -4.72 -3.88
C LEU A 150 -17.67 -5.89 -3.71
N LEU A 151 -17.04 -5.99 -2.54
CA LEU A 151 -16.00 -7.00 -2.25
C LEU A 151 -16.57 -8.41 -2.10
N SER A 152 -17.78 -8.55 -1.56
CA SER A 152 -18.48 -9.83 -1.41
C SER A 152 -19.19 -10.27 -2.70
N GLY A 153 -19.37 -9.34 -3.65
CA GLY A 153 -19.98 -9.59 -4.94
C GLY A 153 -19.05 -10.28 -5.96
N PRO A 154 -19.51 -10.47 -7.20
CA PRO A 154 -18.73 -11.14 -8.24
C PRO A 154 -17.58 -10.30 -8.80
N VAL A 155 -17.66 -8.97 -8.67
CA VAL A 155 -16.77 -7.99 -9.33
C VAL A 155 -15.27 -8.29 -9.08
N PRO A 156 -14.79 -8.54 -7.84
CA PRO A 156 -13.39 -8.88 -7.63
C PRO A 156 -12.95 -10.18 -8.31
N GLY A 157 -13.84 -11.18 -8.36
CA GLY A 157 -13.57 -12.46 -9.04
C GLY A 157 -13.49 -12.29 -10.56
N ASP A 158 -14.41 -11.51 -11.12
CA ASP A 158 -14.46 -11.22 -12.55
C ASP A 158 -13.25 -10.41 -13.02
N ILE A 159 -12.84 -9.41 -12.25
CA ILE A 159 -11.61 -8.63 -12.51
C ILE A 159 -10.39 -9.55 -12.52
N ARG A 160 -10.25 -10.44 -11.53
CA ARG A 160 -9.10 -11.36 -11.47
C ARG A 160 -9.10 -12.32 -12.67
N ARG A 161 -10.27 -12.81 -13.09
CA ARG A 161 -10.42 -13.66 -14.28
C ARG A 161 -10.03 -12.91 -15.54
N PHE A 162 -10.52 -11.68 -15.69
CA PHE A 162 -10.21 -10.79 -16.79
C PHE A 162 -8.70 -10.51 -16.89
N LEU A 163 -8.08 -10.05 -15.79
CA LEU A 163 -6.64 -9.77 -15.73
C LEU A 163 -5.80 -11.02 -16.04
N LYS A 164 -6.22 -12.21 -15.58
CA LYS A 164 -5.56 -13.48 -15.93
C LYS A 164 -5.65 -13.78 -17.43
N GLY A 165 -6.78 -13.45 -18.07
CA GLY A 165 -6.99 -13.56 -19.50
C GLY A 165 -6.07 -12.66 -20.33
N LEU A 166 -5.56 -11.56 -19.75
CA LEU A 166 -4.67 -10.63 -20.44
C LEU A 166 -3.23 -11.14 -20.61
N LYS A 167 -2.88 -12.32 -20.08
CA LYS A 167 -1.51 -12.88 -20.11
C LYS A 167 -0.89 -12.86 -21.52
N ALA A 168 -1.68 -13.09 -22.56
CA ALA A 168 -1.20 -13.10 -23.96
C ALA A 168 -0.69 -11.73 -24.44
N TYR A 169 -1.12 -10.64 -23.80
CA TYR A 169 -0.74 -9.26 -24.16
C TYR A 169 0.40 -8.70 -23.30
N VAL A 170 0.83 -9.42 -22.27
CA VAL A 170 1.91 -8.97 -21.39
C VAL A 170 3.25 -9.17 -22.11
N PRO A 171 4.04 -8.10 -22.33
CA PRO A 171 5.37 -8.22 -22.92
C PRO A 171 6.25 -9.13 -22.07
N ALA A 172 7.13 -9.90 -22.72
CA ALA A 172 8.16 -10.65 -21.99
C ALA A 172 8.95 -9.68 -21.10
N PRO A 173 9.27 -10.05 -19.85
CA PRO A 173 10.03 -9.18 -18.97
C PRO A 173 11.35 -8.83 -19.66
N SER A 174 11.58 -7.54 -19.96
CA SER A 174 12.88 -7.11 -20.42
C SER A 174 13.89 -7.51 -19.34
N ALA A 175 15.02 -8.10 -19.72
CA ALA A 175 16.10 -8.44 -18.79
C ALA A 175 16.36 -7.23 -17.87
N ARG A 176 16.07 -7.37 -16.57
CA ARG A 176 16.35 -6.30 -15.61
C ARG A 176 17.84 -6.02 -15.68
N ARG A 177 18.20 -4.79 -16.04
CA ARG A 177 19.58 -4.31 -15.92
C ARG A 177 19.97 -4.45 -14.45
N PRO A 178 21.05 -5.19 -14.10
CA PRO A 178 21.47 -5.31 -12.72
C PRO A 178 21.76 -3.92 -12.14
N PRO A 179 21.47 -3.69 -10.85
CA PRO A 179 21.81 -2.42 -10.20
C PRO A 179 23.33 -2.19 -10.33
N PRO A 180 23.79 -0.94 -10.49
CA PRO A 180 25.22 -0.65 -10.50
C PRO A 180 25.85 -1.16 -9.21
N MET A 181 26.88 -2.00 -9.33
CA MET A 181 27.71 -2.44 -8.21
C MET A 181 28.20 -1.19 -7.47
N ARG A 182 27.85 -1.07 -6.19
CA ARG A 182 28.43 -0.05 -5.31
C ARG A 182 29.93 -0.34 -5.24
N SER A 183 30.76 0.60 -5.68
CA SER A 183 32.21 0.53 -5.48
C SER A 183 32.49 0.50 -3.99
N GLU A 184 33.16 -0.56 -3.52
CA GLU A 184 33.70 -0.65 -2.17
C GLU A 184 34.63 0.55 -1.91
N PRO A 185 34.60 1.16 -0.72
CA PRO A 185 35.60 2.15 -0.35
C PRO A 185 36.96 1.44 -0.27
N ALA A 186 37.94 2.01 -0.97
CA ALA A 186 39.33 1.55 -0.95
C ALA A 186 39.80 1.39 0.51
N GLY A 187 40.22 0.17 0.84
CA GLY A 187 40.68 -0.20 2.17
C GLY A 187 41.79 0.73 2.65
N GLY A 188 41.57 1.37 3.79
CA GLY A 188 42.60 2.04 4.55
C GLY A 188 43.57 1.01 5.11
N THR A 189 44.84 1.14 4.74
CA THR A 189 45.96 0.35 5.24
C THR A 189 46.07 0.48 6.77
N PRO A 190 46.16 -0.61 7.55
CA PRO A 190 46.49 -0.49 8.96
C PRO A 190 48.00 -0.18 9.10
N ALA A 191 48.30 0.98 9.68
CA ALA A 191 49.66 1.36 10.04
C ALA A 191 50.21 0.41 11.12
N CYS A 192 51.06 -0.52 10.71
CA CYS A 192 51.86 -1.36 11.60
C CYS A 192 53.00 -0.51 12.20
N SER A 193 52.79 0.04 13.39
CA SER A 193 53.83 0.76 14.14
C SER A 193 54.82 -0.24 14.75
N ARG A 194 55.96 -0.43 14.06
CA ARG A 194 57.12 -1.10 14.62
C ARG A 194 57.72 -0.23 15.72
N ARG A 195 57.55 -0.64 16.98
CA ARG A 195 58.41 -0.22 18.09
C ARG A 195 59.82 -0.74 17.83
N ARG A 196 60.78 0.16 17.63
CA ARG A 196 62.21 -0.09 17.87
C ARG A 196 62.67 0.80 19.02
N ARG A 197 63.57 0.20 19.79
CA ARG A 197 64.05 0.56 21.12
C ARG A 197 64.88 1.85 21.11
N GLY A 198 64.75 2.59 22.20
CA GLY A 198 65.68 3.56 22.78
C GLY A 198 65.39 3.57 24.27
#